data_AF-A0A7C7QCC9-F1
#
_entry.id   AF-A0A7C7QCC9-F1
#
_cell.length_a   1.000
_cell.length_b   1.000
_cell.length_c   1.000
_cell.angle_alpha   90.00
_cell.angle_beta   90.00
_cell.angle_gamma   90.00
#
_symmetry.space_group_name_H-M   'P 1'
#
loop_
_entity.id
_entity.type
_entity.pdbx_description
1 polymer ?
#
loop_
_entity_poly.entity_id
_entity_poly.type
_entity_poly.pdbx_seq_one_letter_code
_entity_poly.pdbx_strand_id
1 'polypeptide(L)'
;MSSLRKEILELLDKDLEFRYAVAGYLGISEVLKRLESLSEEQVKLREDFNKMLARLGRVERTLEKLTVDVEDEAKSVIKYKLREIGISLELTSLILPGLEINLYGASDDVCVIGEATVRAGAGLVDELLGKLDRLR
;
A
#
# COMPACT_ATOMS: atom_id res chain seq x y z
N MET A 1 60.64 -12.88 16.01
CA MET A 1 59.41 -12.06 16.00
C MET A 1 59.61 -10.65 16.55
N SER A 2 60.46 -10.42 17.56
CA SER A 2 60.70 -9.08 18.13
C SER A 2 61.36 -8.09 17.15
N SER A 3 62.26 -8.57 16.28
CA SER A 3 62.92 -7.74 15.26
C SER A 3 61.95 -7.23 14.20
N LEU A 4 61.14 -8.11 13.59
CA LEU A 4 60.20 -7.75 12.54
C LEU A 4 59.12 -6.76 13.02
N ARG A 5 58.58 -6.95 14.23
CA ARG A 5 57.61 -5.99 14.80
C ARG A 5 58.25 -4.61 14.97
N LYS A 6 59.50 -4.56 15.45
CA LYS A 6 60.23 -3.30 15.61
C LYS A 6 60.46 -2.62 14.27
N GLU A 7 60.82 -3.38 13.24
CA GLU A 7 61.01 -2.89 11.87
C GLU A 7 59.72 -2.32 11.26
N ILE A 8 58.58 -3.01 11.43
CA ILE A 8 57.26 -2.51 11.00
C ILE A 8 56.90 -1.20 11.72
N LEU A 9 57.17 -1.10 13.03
CA LEU A 9 56.91 0.12 13.80
C LEU A 9 57.81 1.28 13.35
N GLU A 10 59.08 1.01 13.07
CA GLU A 10 60.00 2.02 12.53
C GLU A 10 59.57 2.50 11.14
N LEU A 11 59.11 1.60 10.27
CA LEU A 11 58.56 1.97 8.96
C LEU A 11 57.28 2.80 9.09
N LEU A 12 56.37 2.41 10.00
CA LEU A 12 55.20 3.24 10.29
C LEU A 12 55.57 4.64 10.77
N ASP A 13 56.67 4.81 11.51
CA ASP A 13 57.12 6.11 12.03
C ASP A 13 57.91 6.96 11.01
N LYS A 14 58.72 6.33 10.17
CA LYS A 14 59.67 7.03 9.28
C LYS A 14 59.20 7.11 7.83
N ASP A 15 58.36 6.19 7.37
CA ASP A 15 57.88 6.11 5.98
C ASP A 15 56.41 6.53 5.89
N LEU A 16 56.18 7.68 5.24
CA LEU A 16 54.87 8.29 5.06
C LEU A 16 53.97 7.47 4.11
N GLU A 17 54.53 6.96 3.01
CA GLU A 17 53.79 6.19 2.01
C GLU A 17 53.35 4.85 2.60
N PHE A 18 54.24 4.17 3.32
CA PHE A 18 53.93 2.94 4.03
C PHE A 18 52.82 3.15 5.07
N ARG A 19 52.89 4.22 5.87
CA ARG A 19 51.86 4.56 6.87
C ARG A 19 50.49 4.75 6.24
N TYR A 20 50.41 5.53 5.16
CA TYR A 20 49.14 5.76 4.48
C TYR A 20 48.59 4.52 3.80
N ALA A 21 49.44 3.67 3.21
CA ALA A 21 49.01 2.40 2.64
C ALA A 21 48.40 1.47 3.70
N VAL A 22 49.04 1.34 4.88
CA VAL A 22 48.52 0.54 6.00
C VAL A 22 47.22 1.14 6.54
N ALA A 23 47.15 2.46 6.75
CA ALA A 23 45.93 3.13 7.20
C ALA A 23 44.78 2.97 6.21
N GLY A 24 45.06 3.09 4.91
CA GLY A 24 44.09 2.88 3.84
C GLY A 24 43.57 1.44 3.80
N TYR A 25 44.46 0.45 3.87
CA TYR A 25 44.07 -0.96 3.89
C TYR A 25 43.19 -1.31 5.10
N LEU A 26 43.59 -0.89 6.30
CA LEU A 26 42.82 -1.11 7.53
C LEU A 26 41.47 -0.38 7.48
N GLY A 27 41.45 0.86 7.01
CA GLY A 27 40.23 1.65 6.86
C GLY A 27 39.25 1.02 5.88
N ILE A 28 39.71 0.60 4.70
CA ILE A 28 38.87 -0.05 3.69
C ILE A 28 38.35 -1.40 4.22
N SER A 29 39.18 -2.18 4.92
CA SER A 29 38.74 -3.45 5.51
C SER A 29 37.59 -3.25 6.50
N GLU A 30 37.64 -2.22 7.34
CA GLU A 30 36.57 -1.90 8.28
C GLU A 30 35.29 -1.41 7.56
N VAL A 31 35.44 -0.59 6.51
CA VAL A 31 34.30 -0.15 5.68
C VAL A 31 33.61 -1.33 5.01
N LEU A 32 34.37 -2.28 4.45
CA LEU A 32 33.81 -3.46 3.81
C LEU A 32 32.99 -4.32 4.79
N LYS A 33 33.50 -4.54 6.02
CA LYS A 33 32.74 -5.27 7.05
C LYS A 33 31.42 -4.59 7.41
N ARG A 34 31.42 -3.26 7.51
CA ARG A 34 30.19 -2.50 7.78
C ARG A 34 29.21 -2.59 6.62
N LEU A 35 29.70 -2.59 5.37
CA LEU A 35 28.86 -2.77 4.19
C LEU A 35 28.24 -4.18 4.12
N GLU A 36 28.97 -5.22 4.53
CA GLU A 36 28.43 -6.59 4.66
C GLU A 36 27.29 -6.62 5.68
N SER A 37 27.51 -6.08 6.88
CA SER A 37 26.48 -5.98 7.93
C SER A 37 25.24 -5.22 7.45
N LEU A 38 25.43 -4.07 6.78
CA LEU A 38 24.32 -3.29 6.22
C LEU A 38 23.58 -4.06 5.12
N SER A 39 24.29 -4.83 4.30
CA SER A 39 23.68 -5.65 3.26
C SER A 39 22.80 -6.76 3.87
N GLU A 40 23.25 -7.40 4.94
CA GLU A 40 22.47 -8.39 5.67
C GLU A 40 21.20 -7.78 6.29
N GLU A 41 21.30 -6.59 6.89
CA GLU A 41 20.14 -5.86 7.41
C GLU A 41 19.15 -5.48 6.30
N GLN A 42 19.65 -5.04 5.14
CA GLN A 42 18.79 -4.75 3.98
C GLN A 42 18.04 -5.98 3.49
N VAL A 43 18.66 -7.16 3.49
CA VAL A 43 17.99 -8.41 3.12
C VAL A 43 16.85 -8.71 4.10
N LYS A 44 17.11 -8.63 5.41
CA LYS A 44 16.08 -8.84 6.45
C LYS A 44 14.92 -7.84 6.31
N LEU A 45 15.23 -6.58 6.06
CA LEU A 45 14.21 -5.54 5.87
C LEU A 45 13.34 -5.83 4.64
N ARG A 46 13.95 -6.29 3.54
CA ARG A 46 13.20 -6.69 2.32
C ARG A 46 12.28 -7.88 2.59
N GLU A 47 12.74 -8.87 3.35
CA GLU A 47 11.91 -10.02 3.72
C GLU A 47 10.69 -9.61 4.57
N ASP A 48 10.90 -8.76 5.56
CA ASP A 48 9.81 -8.29 6.43
C ASP A 48 8.83 -7.40 5.68
N PHE A 49 9.32 -6.55 4.77
CA PHE A 49 8.48 -5.78 3.86
C PHE A 49 7.61 -6.68 2.98
N ASN A 50 8.17 -7.73 2.39
CA ASN A 50 7.41 -8.69 1.58
C ASN A 50 6.33 -9.43 2.40
N LYS A 51 6.64 -9.81 3.64
CA LYS A 51 5.63 -10.40 4.56
C LYS A 51 4.51 -9.42 4.86
N MET A 52 4.82 -8.12 5.01
CA MET A 52 3.82 -7.08 5.24
C MET A 52 2.94 -6.88 4.01
N LEU A 53 3.50 -6.81 2.81
CA LEU A 53 2.73 -6.72 1.56
C LEU A 53 1.77 -7.91 1.40
N ALA A 54 2.23 -9.12 1.70
CA ALA A 54 1.36 -10.31 1.64
C ALA A 54 0.21 -10.27 2.67
N ARG A 55 0.41 -9.63 3.82
CA ARG A 55 -0.65 -9.38 4.81
C ARG A 55 -1.65 -8.33 4.30
N LEU A 56 -1.16 -7.23 3.75
CA LEU A 56 -2.00 -6.18 3.17
C LEU A 56 -2.89 -6.73 2.05
N GLY A 57 -2.32 -7.50 1.13
CA GLY A 57 -3.12 -8.11 0.05
C GLY A 57 -4.20 -9.09 0.55
N ARG A 58 -4.04 -9.68 1.74
CA ARG A 58 -5.13 -10.48 2.36
C ARG A 58 -6.24 -9.58 2.91
N VAL A 59 -5.88 -8.48 3.55
CA VAL A 59 -6.84 -7.50 4.06
C VAL A 59 -7.64 -6.88 2.91
N GLU A 60 -6.97 -6.50 1.82
CA GLU A 60 -7.62 -5.98 0.60
C GLU A 60 -8.67 -6.96 0.07
N ARG A 61 -8.32 -8.24 -0.12
CA ARG A 61 -9.29 -9.26 -0.57
C ARG A 61 -10.46 -9.48 0.39
N THR A 62 -10.22 -9.35 1.70
CA THR A 62 -11.32 -9.42 2.68
C THR A 62 -12.23 -8.20 2.58
N LEU A 63 -11.68 -7.01 2.38
CA LEU A 63 -12.46 -5.79 2.16
C LEU A 63 -13.26 -5.84 0.86
N GLU A 64 -12.69 -6.35 -0.23
CA GLU A 64 -13.41 -6.56 -1.50
C GLU A 64 -14.65 -7.43 -1.30
N LYS A 65 -14.50 -8.58 -0.63
CA LYS A 65 -15.63 -9.49 -0.34
C LYS A 65 -16.71 -8.83 0.50
N LEU A 66 -16.32 -8.15 1.59
CA LEU A 66 -17.27 -7.43 2.43
C LEU A 66 -17.98 -6.31 1.67
N THR A 67 -17.30 -5.66 0.72
CA THR A 67 -17.91 -4.62 -0.10
C THR A 67 -18.98 -5.20 -1.02
N VAL A 68 -18.72 -6.35 -1.66
CA VAL A 68 -19.72 -7.07 -2.46
C VAL A 68 -20.94 -7.46 -1.61
N ASP A 69 -20.71 -8.00 -0.41
CA ASP A 69 -21.79 -8.38 0.51
C ASP A 69 -22.66 -7.16 0.89
N VAL A 70 -22.02 -6.01 1.16
CA VAL A 70 -22.72 -4.75 1.49
C VAL A 70 -23.50 -4.19 0.31
N GLU A 71 -22.99 -4.28 -0.92
CA GLU A 71 -23.73 -3.87 -2.12
C GLU A 71 -25.00 -4.70 -2.31
N ASP A 72 -24.89 -6.04 -2.21
CA ASP A 72 -26.02 -6.94 -2.42
C ASP A 72 -27.08 -6.81 -1.31
N GLU A 73 -26.64 -6.60 -0.07
CA GLU A 73 -27.54 -6.29 1.04
C GLU A 73 -28.23 -4.93 0.85
N ALA A 74 -27.49 -3.90 0.43
CA ALA A 74 -28.06 -2.59 0.14
C ALA A 74 -29.09 -2.65 -1.00
N LYS A 75 -28.80 -3.37 -2.11
CA LYS A 75 -29.76 -3.61 -3.20
C LYS A 75 -31.04 -4.26 -2.67
N SER A 76 -30.91 -5.28 -1.84
CA SER A 76 -32.04 -6.01 -1.27
C SER A 76 -32.91 -5.14 -0.35
N VAL A 77 -32.28 -4.36 0.54
CA VAL A 77 -32.97 -3.47 1.48
C VAL A 77 -33.66 -2.33 0.75
N ILE A 78 -32.99 -1.66 -0.19
CA ILE A 78 -33.58 -0.56 -0.95
C ILE A 78 -34.72 -1.07 -1.84
N LYS A 79 -34.56 -2.21 -2.51
CA LYS A 79 -35.64 -2.83 -3.30
C LYS A 79 -36.86 -3.19 -2.43
N TYR A 80 -36.65 -3.63 -1.19
CA TYR A 80 -37.74 -3.83 -0.24
C TYR A 80 -38.43 -2.50 0.12
N LYS A 81 -37.66 -1.47 0.46
CA LYS A 81 -38.19 -0.14 0.81
C LYS A 81 -38.96 0.53 -0.32
N LEU A 82 -38.48 0.42 -1.56
CA LEU A 82 -39.18 0.93 -2.74
C LEU A 82 -40.52 0.23 -2.94
N ARG A 83 -40.59 -1.10 -2.70
CA ARG A 83 -41.85 -1.84 -2.79
C ARG A 83 -42.86 -1.41 -1.74
N GLU A 84 -42.45 -1.05 -0.52
CA GLU A 84 -43.36 -0.52 0.52
C GLU A 84 -44.07 0.77 0.08
N ILE A 85 -43.43 1.57 -0.78
CA ILE A 85 -44.00 2.80 -1.35
C ILE A 85 -44.59 2.61 -2.75
N GLY A 86 -44.77 1.36 -3.20
CA GLY A 86 -45.40 1.02 -4.48
C GLY A 86 -44.49 1.11 -5.72
N ILE A 87 -43.18 1.27 -5.54
CA ILE A 87 -42.21 1.35 -6.65
C ILE A 87 -41.54 -0.02 -6.82
N SER A 88 -41.70 -0.60 -8.01
CA SER A 88 -40.96 -1.81 -8.41
C SER A 88 -39.83 -1.42 -9.34
N LEU A 89 -38.59 -1.46 -8.83
CA LEU A 89 -37.40 -1.07 -9.55
C LEU A 89 -36.31 -2.16 -9.41
N GLU A 90 -35.65 -2.50 -10.51
CA GLU A 90 -34.43 -3.31 -10.47
C GLU A 90 -33.22 -2.42 -10.15
N LEU A 91 -32.33 -2.92 -9.29
CA LEU A 91 -31.14 -2.20 -8.86
C LEU A 91 -29.90 -2.98 -9.29
N THR A 92 -29.01 -2.31 -10.02
CA THR A 92 -27.72 -2.86 -10.50
C THR A 92 -26.59 -1.88 -10.21
N SER A 93 -25.35 -2.27 -10.49
CA SER A 93 -24.23 -1.32 -10.48
C SER A 93 -24.15 -0.63 -11.86
N LEU A 94 -23.78 0.65 -11.91
CA LEU A 94 -23.59 1.42 -13.14
C LEU A 94 -22.10 1.69 -13.35
N ILE A 95 -21.54 1.20 -14.46
CA ILE A 95 -20.12 1.34 -14.79
C ILE A 95 -19.98 2.08 -16.11
N LEU A 96 -19.35 3.25 -16.08
CA LEU A 96 -19.06 4.10 -17.23
C LEU A 96 -17.57 4.50 -17.21
N PRO A 97 -16.99 4.98 -18.32
CA PRO A 97 -15.60 5.40 -18.35
C PRO A 97 -15.28 6.47 -17.29
N GLY A 98 -14.53 6.07 -16.25
CA GLY A 98 -14.15 6.92 -15.13
C GLY A 98 -15.29 7.27 -14.17
N LEU A 99 -16.39 6.52 -14.15
CA LEU A 99 -17.49 6.67 -13.21
C LEU A 99 -18.07 5.30 -12.85
N GLU A 100 -18.17 5.02 -11.55
CA GLU A 100 -18.75 3.80 -11.01
C GLU A 100 -19.70 4.15 -9.87
N ILE A 101 -20.89 3.57 -9.89
CA ILE A 101 -21.94 3.73 -8.87
C ILE A 101 -22.41 2.34 -8.45
N ASN A 102 -22.39 2.06 -7.14
CA ASN A 102 -22.73 0.73 -6.61
C ASN A 102 -24.23 0.39 -6.74
N LEU A 103 -25.09 1.40 -6.63
CA LEU A 103 -26.55 1.26 -6.64
C LEU A 103 -27.16 2.20 -7.67
N TYR A 104 -27.70 1.65 -8.74
CA TYR A 104 -28.39 2.37 -9.79
C TYR A 104 -29.67 1.64 -10.21
N GLY A 105 -30.74 2.39 -10.40
CA GLY A 105 -31.96 1.90 -11.05
C GLY A 105 -32.77 3.07 -11.58
N ALA A 106 -33.38 2.91 -12.75
CA ALA A 106 -34.25 3.93 -13.33
C ALA A 106 -35.52 3.32 -13.93
N SER A 107 -36.64 4.00 -13.71
CA SER A 107 -37.90 3.86 -14.43
C SER A 107 -38.30 5.23 -15.00
N ASP A 108 -39.40 5.29 -15.74
CA ASP A 108 -39.85 6.53 -16.39
C ASP A 108 -40.08 7.69 -15.40
N ASP A 109 -40.46 7.37 -14.16
CA ASP A 109 -40.85 8.36 -13.14
C ASP A 109 -39.84 8.49 -11.98
N VAL A 110 -38.90 7.55 -11.83
CA VAL A 110 -38.03 7.45 -10.64
C VAL A 110 -36.62 6.97 -11.01
N CYS A 111 -35.61 7.67 -10.49
CA CYS A 111 -34.21 7.24 -10.56
C CYS A 111 -33.63 7.11 -9.14
N VAL A 112 -32.95 6.00 -8.89
CA VAL A 112 -32.25 5.69 -7.63
C VAL A 112 -30.77 5.59 -7.92
N ILE A 113 -29.97 6.33 -7.15
CA ILE A 113 -28.51 6.37 -7.24
C ILE A 113 -27.96 6.30 -5.81
N GLY A 114 -26.92 5.48 -5.58
CA GLY A 114 -26.29 5.37 -4.28
C GLY A 114 -24.96 4.63 -4.27
N GLU A 115 -24.23 4.80 -3.18
CA GLU A 115 -22.99 4.10 -2.87
C GLU A 115 -23.23 3.17 -1.68
N ALA A 116 -22.58 2.01 -1.67
CA ALA A 116 -22.63 1.06 -0.58
C ALA A 116 -21.22 0.81 -0.05
N THR A 117 -20.98 1.11 1.22
CA THR A 117 -19.66 0.96 1.84
C THR A 117 -19.74 0.57 3.30
N VAL A 118 -18.73 -0.15 3.77
CA VAL A 118 -18.55 -0.50 5.19
C VAL A 118 -18.19 0.71 6.06
N ARG A 119 -17.69 1.80 5.47
CA ARG A 119 -17.28 3.01 6.20
C ARG A 119 -17.82 4.25 5.49
N ALA A 120 -18.97 4.72 5.94
CA ALA A 120 -19.55 5.96 5.47
C ALA A 120 -18.97 7.17 6.24
N GLY A 121 -18.55 8.19 5.51
CA GLY A 121 -18.10 9.48 6.04
C GLY A 121 -18.58 10.62 5.14
N ALA A 122 -18.44 11.87 5.60
CA ALA A 122 -18.92 13.04 4.86
C ALA A 122 -18.37 13.12 3.43
N GLY A 123 -17.09 12.78 3.23
CA GLY A 123 -16.46 12.80 1.90
C GLY A 123 -17.09 11.85 0.89
N LEU A 124 -17.74 10.75 1.31
CA LEU A 124 -18.47 9.87 0.41
C LEU A 124 -19.74 10.54 -0.14
N VAL A 125 -20.39 11.36 0.69
CA VAL A 125 -21.57 12.12 0.24
C VAL A 125 -21.15 13.15 -0.80
N ASP A 126 -20.03 13.85 -0.57
CA ASP A 126 -19.46 14.80 -1.53
C ASP A 126 -19.07 14.10 -2.84
N GLU A 127 -18.46 12.91 -2.74
CA GLU A 127 -18.12 12.10 -3.90
C GLU A 127 -19.36 11.68 -4.69
N LEU A 128 -20.41 11.20 -4.01
CA LEU A 128 -21.66 10.81 -4.64
C LEU A 128 -22.35 11.99 -5.34
N LEU A 129 -22.33 13.17 -4.73
CA LEU A 129 -22.84 14.39 -5.36
C LEU A 129 -22.03 14.75 -6.62
N GLY A 130 -20.70 14.66 -6.56
CA GLY A 130 -19.84 14.87 -7.73
C GLY A 130 -20.07 13.84 -8.84
N LYS A 131 -20.36 12.58 -8.49
CA LYS A 131 -20.76 11.53 -9.43
C LYS A 131 -22.11 11.85 -10.07
N LEU A 132 -23.07 12.36 -9.30
CA LEU A 132 -24.39 12.75 -9.78
C LEU A 132 -24.32 13.89 -10.81
N ASP A 133 -23.46 14.87 -10.59
CA ASP A 133 -23.26 15.99 -11.52
C ASP A 133 -22.72 15.54 -12.89
N ARG A 134 -22.00 14.42 -12.94
CA ARG A 134 -21.49 13.85 -14.20
C ARG A 134 -22.53 13.04 -14.99
N LEU A 135 -23.66 12.72 -14.36
CA LEU A 135 -24.78 11.98 -14.94
C LEU A 135 -25.91 12.88 -15.45
N ARG A 136 -25.86 14.17 -15.12
CA ARG A 136 -26.72 15.21 -15.70
C ARG A 136 -26.22 15.61 -17.09
#